data_AF-A0A8K0CGB3-F1
#
_entry.id   AF-A0A8K0CGB3-F1
#
_cell.length_a   1.000
_cell.length_b   1.000
_cell.length_c   1.000
_cell.angle_alpha   90.00
_cell.angle_beta   90.00
_cell.angle_gamma   90.00
#
_symmetry.space_group_name_H-M   'P 1'
#
loop_
_entity.id
_entity.type
_entity.pdbx_description
1 polymer ?
#
loop_
_entity_poly.entity_id
_entity_poly.type
_entity_poly.pdbx_seq_one_letter_code
_entity_poly.pdbx_strand_id
1 'polypeptide(L)'
;VQRLGRQILEALLFLRDRSFPPFYHLHSGNVILQNGVARLAGLENPLLGIPPRPPSVPDVLGFGYLLFEMTAGYELPSPPSPAHLQLELERVPRVADVLRLIFQDIKQPPSIEELLCCDLFRGVELRELRGINTTQCRFGPEVLELLDSVRVATMASSSKRNVARIAESRQLEDILEEDAEMNDSETLTEVLR
;
A
#
# COMPACT_ATOMS: atom_id res chain seq x y z
N VAL A 1 -1.95 -14.83 -8.12
CA VAL A 1 -1.47 -13.44 -8.06
C VAL A 1 -1.96 -12.61 -9.25
N GLN A 2 -1.49 -12.87 -10.48
CA GLN A 2 -1.77 -12.06 -11.68
C GLN A 2 -3.23 -11.59 -11.85
N ARG A 3 -4.18 -12.54 -11.91
CA ARG A 3 -5.62 -12.25 -12.08
C ARG A 3 -6.21 -11.44 -10.92
N LEU A 4 -5.88 -11.81 -9.69
CA LEU A 4 -6.37 -11.13 -8.49
C LEU A 4 -5.83 -9.70 -8.40
N GLY A 5 -4.54 -9.50 -8.73
CA GLY A 5 -3.94 -8.17 -8.80
C GLY A 5 -4.60 -7.28 -9.86
N ARG A 6 -4.91 -7.85 -11.04
CA ARG A 6 -5.70 -7.15 -12.07
C ARG A 6 -7.08 -6.73 -11.56
N GLN A 7 -7.81 -7.63 -10.89
CA GLN A 7 -9.13 -7.33 -10.31
C GLN A 7 -9.07 -6.19 -9.28
N ILE A 8 -8.04 -6.19 -8.43
CA ILE A 8 -7.82 -5.13 -7.44
C ILE A 8 -7.54 -3.78 -8.13
N LEU A 9 -6.64 -3.75 -9.12
CA LEU A 9 -6.33 -2.52 -9.86
C LEU A 9 -7.55 -1.95 -10.60
N GLU A 10 -8.35 -2.81 -11.24
CA GLU A 10 -9.58 -2.40 -11.91
C GLU A 10 -10.62 -1.85 -10.93
N ALA A 11 -10.71 -2.42 -9.73
CA ALA A 11 -11.58 -1.91 -8.68
C ALA A 11 -11.12 -0.52 -8.17
N LEU A 12 -9.82 -0.33 -7.94
CA LEU A 12 -9.25 0.98 -7.56
C LEU A 12 -9.47 2.03 -8.66
N LEU A 13 -9.24 1.65 -9.92
CA LEU A 13 -9.50 2.50 -11.08
C LEU A 13 -10.97 2.92 -11.13
N PHE A 14 -11.88 1.96 -10.96
CA PHE A 14 -13.32 2.21 -10.92
C PHE A 14 -13.73 3.19 -9.82
N LEU A 15 -13.19 3.05 -8.61
CA LEU A 15 -13.47 3.98 -7.51
C LEU A 15 -13.02 5.41 -7.86
N ARG A 16 -11.78 5.55 -8.36
CA ARG A 16 -11.21 6.84 -8.75
C ARG A 16 -12.01 7.52 -9.86
N ASP A 17 -12.41 6.78 -10.89
CA ASP A 17 -13.17 7.29 -12.03
C ASP A 17 -14.61 7.71 -11.67
N ARG A 18 -15.07 7.33 -10.46
CA ARG A 18 -16.38 7.70 -9.89
C ARG A 18 -16.29 8.77 -8.82
N SER A 19 -15.14 9.46 -8.72
CA SER A 19 -14.87 10.49 -7.71
C SER A 19 -15.03 9.97 -6.28
N PHE A 20 -14.85 8.66 -6.06
CA PHE A 20 -14.81 8.10 -4.73
C PHE A 20 -13.60 8.69 -3.97
N PRO A 21 -13.71 8.97 -2.67
CA PRO A 21 -12.57 9.44 -1.88
C PRO A 21 -11.39 8.46 -1.98
N PRO A 22 -10.13 8.94 -1.89
CA PRO A 22 -8.96 8.06 -1.86
C PRO A 22 -9.13 6.94 -0.84
N PHE A 23 -8.87 5.69 -1.24
CA PHE A 23 -9.30 4.56 -0.42
C PHE A 23 -8.41 4.41 0.81
N TYR A 24 -7.08 4.48 0.70
CA TYR A 24 -6.05 4.42 1.77
C TYR A 24 -6.15 3.26 2.77
N HIS A 25 -7.13 2.37 2.60
CA HIS A 25 -7.45 1.24 3.47
C HIS A 25 -7.15 -0.09 2.77
N LEU A 26 -6.34 -0.08 1.70
CA LEU A 26 -6.00 -1.28 0.96
C LEU A 26 -5.01 -2.16 1.75
N HIS A 27 -5.48 -3.34 2.14
CA HIS A 27 -4.68 -4.43 2.71
C HIS A 27 -5.44 -5.75 2.53
N SER A 28 -4.78 -6.89 2.80
CA SER A 28 -5.36 -8.22 2.58
C SER A 28 -6.68 -8.43 3.33
N GLY A 29 -6.79 -7.94 4.57
CA GLY A 29 -8.04 -7.94 5.34
C GLY A 29 -9.24 -7.20 4.71
N ASN A 30 -9.01 -6.27 3.77
CA ASN A 30 -10.06 -5.56 3.02
C ASN A 30 -10.24 -6.11 1.60
N VAL A 31 -9.75 -7.33 1.34
CA VAL A 31 -9.95 -8.04 0.08
C VAL A 31 -10.65 -9.37 0.34
N ILE A 32 -11.89 -9.47 -0.13
CA ILE A 32 -12.67 -10.72 -0.03
C ILE A 32 -12.39 -11.56 -1.27
N LEU A 33 -11.97 -12.81 -1.07
CA LEU A 33 -11.75 -13.79 -2.13
C LEU A 33 -12.93 -14.75 -2.21
N GLN A 34 -13.60 -14.78 -3.35
CA GLN A 34 -14.70 -15.71 -3.60
C GLN A 34 -14.63 -16.25 -5.03
N ASN A 35 -14.53 -17.57 -5.18
CA ASN A 35 -14.50 -18.26 -6.48
C ASN A 35 -13.45 -17.69 -7.46
N GLY A 36 -12.27 -17.32 -6.95
CA GLY A 36 -11.19 -16.73 -7.76
C GLY A 36 -11.42 -15.27 -8.17
N VAL A 37 -12.34 -14.57 -7.50
CA VAL A 37 -12.59 -13.13 -7.66
C VAL A 37 -12.21 -12.39 -6.38
N ALA A 38 -11.33 -11.41 -6.51
CA ALA A 38 -11.02 -10.44 -5.47
C ALA A 38 -12.03 -9.28 -5.50
N ARG A 39 -12.60 -8.95 -4.35
CA ARG A 39 -13.52 -7.83 -4.15
C ARG A 39 -13.00 -6.93 -3.05
N LEU A 40 -12.95 -5.62 -3.31
CA LEU A 40 -12.63 -4.64 -2.27
C LEU A 40 -13.78 -4.57 -1.26
N ALA A 41 -13.43 -4.54 0.02
CA ALA A 41 -14.31 -4.34 1.16
C ALA A 41 -13.83 -3.11 1.96
N GLY A 42 -14.53 -2.75 3.04
CA GLY A 42 -14.13 -1.62 3.89
C GLY A 42 -14.27 -0.24 3.24
N LEU A 43 -15.09 -0.12 2.19
CA LEU A 43 -15.33 1.15 1.47
C LEU A 43 -16.01 2.20 2.35
N GLU A 44 -16.68 1.79 3.41
CA GLU A 44 -17.24 2.67 4.42
C GLU A 44 -16.17 3.43 5.22
N ASN A 45 -14.95 2.89 5.34
CA ASN A 45 -13.88 3.48 6.15
C ASN A 45 -13.56 4.94 5.76
N PRO A 46 -13.25 5.26 4.48
CA PRO A 46 -13.00 6.64 4.08
C PRO A 46 -14.23 7.53 4.24
N LEU A 47 -15.45 6.99 4.04
CA LEU A 47 -16.70 7.75 4.18
C LEU A 47 -17.00 8.12 5.64
N LEU A 48 -16.65 7.24 6.58
CA LEU A 48 -16.83 7.44 8.01
C LEU A 48 -15.63 8.16 8.66
N GLY A 49 -14.59 8.48 7.89
CA GLY A 49 -13.37 9.11 8.41
C GLY A 49 -12.55 8.20 9.33
N ILE A 50 -12.71 6.88 9.21
CA ILE A 50 -11.95 5.90 9.99
C ILE A 50 -10.47 6.01 9.56
N PRO A 51 -9.52 6.05 10.50
CA PRO A 51 -8.10 6.16 10.15
C PRO A 51 -7.58 4.83 9.57
N PRO A 52 -6.77 4.84 8.50
CA PRO A 52 -6.15 3.63 7.96
C PRO A 52 -5.09 3.04 8.89
N ARG A 53 -4.92 1.72 8.83
CA ARG A 53 -3.87 1.00 9.56
C ARG A 53 -2.49 1.34 8.96
N PRO A 54 -1.43 1.50 9.77
CA PRO A 54 -0.07 1.59 9.25
C PRO A 54 0.34 0.36 8.43
N PRO A 55 1.05 0.51 7.30
CA PRO A 55 1.46 1.79 6.70
C PRO A 55 0.27 2.49 6.02
N SER A 56 -0.03 3.71 6.45
CA SER A 56 -1.10 4.54 5.88
C SER A 56 -0.58 5.21 4.61
N VAL A 57 -0.68 4.52 3.48
CA VAL A 57 -0.09 4.94 2.21
C VAL A 57 -1.15 5.10 1.11
N PRO A 58 -0.86 5.91 0.07
CA PRO A 58 -1.65 5.93 -1.16
C PRO A 58 -1.93 4.54 -1.75
N ASP A 59 -3.07 4.40 -2.42
CA ASP A 59 -3.60 3.11 -2.91
C ASP A 59 -2.62 2.34 -3.78
N VAL A 60 -1.81 3.03 -4.59
CA VAL A 60 -0.78 2.40 -5.44
C VAL A 60 0.33 1.75 -4.60
N LEU A 61 0.78 2.43 -3.53
CA LEU A 61 1.77 1.85 -2.61
C LEU A 61 1.14 0.71 -1.81
N GLY A 62 -0.09 0.89 -1.32
CA GLY A 62 -0.86 -0.16 -0.63
C GLY A 62 -1.02 -1.40 -1.51
N PHE A 63 -1.21 -1.21 -2.82
CA PHE A 63 -1.23 -2.30 -3.79
C PHE A 63 0.13 -2.98 -3.91
N GLY A 64 1.25 -2.25 -3.84
CA GLY A 64 2.59 -2.82 -3.79
C GLY A 64 2.80 -3.73 -2.56
N TYR A 65 2.42 -3.26 -1.37
CA TYR A 65 2.47 -4.06 -0.14
C TYR A 65 1.64 -5.35 -0.28
N LEU A 66 0.40 -5.21 -0.76
CA LEU A 66 -0.51 -6.34 -0.94
C LEU A 66 -0.04 -7.31 -2.03
N LEU A 67 0.50 -6.81 -3.14
CA LEU A 67 1.02 -7.63 -4.23
C LEU A 67 2.22 -8.46 -3.77
N PHE A 68 3.10 -7.87 -2.96
CA PHE A 68 4.17 -8.61 -2.31
C PHE A 68 3.63 -9.69 -1.37
N GLU A 69 2.73 -9.33 -0.45
CA GLU A 69 2.13 -10.28 0.51
C GLU A 69 1.45 -11.46 -0.19
N MET A 70 0.67 -11.19 -1.25
CA MET A 70 0.03 -12.22 -2.07
C MET A 70 1.03 -13.17 -2.76
N THR A 71 2.29 -12.77 -2.89
CA THR A 71 3.32 -13.51 -3.62
C THR A 71 4.28 -14.22 -2.67
N ALA A 72 4.73 -13.55 -1.61
CA ALA A 72 5.71 -14.05 -0.65
C ALA A 72 5.06 -14.69 0.59
N GLY A 73 3.80 -14.36 0.88
CA GLY A 73 3.05 -14.92 2.02
C GLY A 73 3.28 -14.21 3.35
N TYR A 74 3.93 -13.04 3.37
CA TYR A 74 4.14 -12.23 4.57
C TYR A 74 4.05 -10.72 4.28
N GLU A 75 3.73 -9.94 5.30
CA GLU A 75 3.63 -8.48 5.23
C GLU A 75 5.02 -7.82 5.23
N LEU A 76 5.20 -6.78 4.41
CA LEU A 76 6.40 -5.95 4.46
C LEU A 76 6.27 -4.90 5.57
N PRO A 77 7.29 -4.72 6.43
CA PRO A 77 7.28 -3.68 7.46
C PRO A 77 7.52 -2.27 6.87
N SER A 78 8.19 -2.21 5.72
CA SER A 78 8.60 -0.98 5.03
C SER A 78 8.81 -1.27 3.54
N PRO A 79 8.98 -0.23 2.70
CA PRO A 79 9.27 -0.43 1.28
C PRO A 79 10.51 -1.31 1.08
N PRO A 80 10.44 -2.35 0.23
CA PRO A 80 11.52 -3.34 0.08
C PRO A 80 12.66 -2.77 -0.76
N SER A 81 13.89 -3.19 -0.49
CA SER A 81 15.04 -2.86 -1.34
C SER A 81 15.00 -3.64 -2.66
N PRO A 82 15.64 -3.15 -3.74
CA PRO A 82 15.73 -3.90 -4.99
C PRO A 82 16.36 -5.29 -4.84
N ALA A 83 17.34 -5.43 -3.94
CA ALA A 83 17.99 -6.71 -3.64
C ALA A 83 17.05 -7.67 -2.91
N HIS A 84 16.24 -7.17 -1.96
CA HIS A 84 15.21 -7.95 -1.28
C HIS A 84 14.20 -8.51 -2.29
N LEU A 85 13.70 -7.67 -3.19
CA LEU A 85 12.79 -8.11 -4.25
C LEU A 85 13.44 -9.14 -5.18
N GLN A 86 14.71 -8.99 -5.53
CA GLN A 86 15.42 -9.95 -6.39
C GLN A 86 15.53 -11.33 -5.76
N LEU A 87 15.83 -11.39 -4.45
CA LEU A 87 15.98 -12.65 -3.73
C LEU A 87 14.64 -13.36 -3.53
N GLU A 88 13.64 -12.64 -3.01
CA GLU A 88 12.35 -13.25 -2.64
C GLU A 88 11.50 -13.62 -3.85
N LEU A 89 11.63 -12.86 -4.94
CA LEU A 89 10.77 -12.95 -6.11
C LEU A 89 11.50 -13.46 -7.35
N GLU A 90 12.63 -14.14 -7.18
CA GLU A 90 13.45 -14.70 -8.26
C GLU A 90 12.62 -15.54 -9.25
N ARG A 91 11.67 -16.34 -8.72
CA ARG A 91 10.81 -17.23 -9.51
C ARG A 91 9.63 -16.53 -10.19
N VAL A 92 9.39 -15.26 -9.86
CA VAL A 92 8.25 -14.47 -10.33
C VAL A 92 8.71 -13.07 -10.76
N PRO A 93 9.62 -12.98 -11.75
CA PRO A 93 10.30 -11.72 -12.11
C PRO A 93 9.33 -10.60 -12.53
N ARG A 94 8.20 -10.94 -13.17
CA ARG A 94 7.16 -9.97 -13.54
C ARG A 94 6.52 -9.28 -12.33
N VAL A 95 6.44 -9.96 -11.19
CA VAL A 95 5.97 -9.35 -9.93
C VAL A 95 7.05 -8.45 -9.37
N ALA A 96 8.31 -8.90 -9.38
CA ALA A 96 9.45 -8.10 -8.94
C ALA A 96 9.55 -6.78 -9.74
N ASP A 97 9.36 -6.82 -11.06
CA ASP A 97 9.42 -5.64 -11.92
C ASP A 97 8.33 -4.61 -11.59
N VAL A 98 7.10 -5.06 -11.35
CA VAL A 98 6.01 -4.19 -10.92
C VAL A 98 6.29 -3.59 -9.54
N LEU A 99 6.79 -4.38 -8.60
CA LEU A 99 7.12 -3.88 -7.26
C LEU A 99 8.28 -2.89 -7.29
N ARG A 100 9.31 -3.12 -8.13
CA ARG A 100 10.38 -2.15 -8.37
C ARG A 100 9.80 -0.85 -8.92
N LEU A 101 8.91 -0.91 -9.91
CA LEU A 101 8.25 0.29 -10.45
C LEU A 101 7.46 1.05 -9.38
N ILE A 102 6.71 0.35 -8.53
CA ILE A 102 5.90 0.97 -7.46
C ILE A 102 6.79 1.64 -6.40
N PHE A 103 7.87 0.98 -5.98
CA PHE A 103 8.70 1.43 -4.87
C PHE A 103 9.95 2.23 -5.30
N GLN A 104 10.19 2.43 -6.60
CA GLN A 104 11.32 3.21 -7.11
C GLN A 104 11.27 4.68 -6.67
N ASP A 105 10.10 5.32 -6.80
CA ASP A 105 9.83 6.65 -6.28
C ASP A 105 8.53 6.66 -5.49
N ILE A 106 8.65 6.51 -4.17
CA ILE A 106 7.52 6.46 -3.24
C ILE A 106 6.76 7.80 -3.22
N LYS A 107 7.42 8.92 -3.57
CA LYS A 107 6.78 10.24 -3.61
C LYS A 107 5.93 10.41 -4.87
N GLN A 108 6.31 9.75 -5.96
CA GLN A 108 5.61 9.78 -7.25
C GLN A 108 5.45 8.36 -7.78
N PRO A 109 4.57 7.54 -7.16
CA PRO A 109 4.32 6.19 -7.64
C PRO A 109 3.62 6.22 -9.00
N PRO A 110 3.73 5.15 -9.81
CA PRO A 110 3.06 5.06 -11.11
C PRO A 110 1.53 5.17 -10.96
N SER A 111 0.87 5.63 -12.01
CA SER A 111 -0.59 5.58 -12.13
C SER A 111 -1.10 4.14 -12.20
N ILE A 112 -2.39 3.94 -11.88
CA ILE A 112 -3.04 2.64 -11.98
C ILE A 112 -3.03 2.15 -13.44
N GLU A 113 -3.16 3.05 -14.40
CA GLU A 113 -3.12 2.76 -15.83
C GLU A 113 -1.75 2.26 -16.29
N GLU A 114 -0.68 2.88 -15.79
CA GLU A 114 0.69 2.41 -16.05
C GLU A 114 0.89 1.01 -15.50
N LEU A 115 0.40 0.73 -14.28
CA LEU A 115 0.42 -0.62 -13.72
C LEU A 115 -0.38 -1.61 -14.59
N LEU A 116 -1.58 -1.26 -15.02
CA LEU A 116 -2.41 -2.10 -15.90
C LEU A 116 -1.74 -2.40 -17.24
N CYS A 117 -0.81 -1.54 -17.68
CA CYS A 117 -0.01 -1.72 -18.88
C CYS A 117 1.23 -2.61 -18.70
N CYS A 118 1.65 -2.91 -17.46
CA CYS A 118 2.79 -3.79 -17.20
C CYS A 118 2.54 -5.22 -17.72
N ASP A 119 3.60 -5.94 -18.09
CA ASP A 119 3.54 -7.32 -18.61
C ASP A 119 2.90 -8.32 -17.64
N LEU A 120 2.91 -8.01 -16.34
CA LEU A 120 2.16 -8.80 -15.37
C LEU A 120 0.65 -8.70 -15.61
N PHE A 121 0.10 -7.54 -15.96
CA PHE A 121 -1.36 -7.34 -16.00
C PHE A 121 -1.92 -7.19 -17.40
N ARG A 122 -1.10 -6.81 -18.38
CA ARG A 122 -1.49 -6.66 -19.78
C ARG A 122 -2.03 -7.99 -20.32
N GLY A 123 -3.19 -7.94 -20.96
CA GLY A 123 -3.82 -9.11 -21.59
C GLY A 123 -4.59 -10.03 -20.64
N VAL A 124 -4.68 -9.70 -19.34
CA VAL A 124 -5.53 -10.44 -18.40
C VAL A 124 -7.00 -10.05 -18.64
N GLU A 125 -7.78 -10.97 -19.21
CA GLU A 125 -9.22 -10.76 -19.38
C GLU A 125 -10.01 -11.11 -18.11
N LEU A 126 -10.79 -10.16 -17.62
CA LEU A 126 -11.70 -10.36 -16.50
C LEU A 126 -13.11 -10.67 -17.02
N ARG A 127 -13.51 -11.94 -16.94
CA ARG A 127 -14.84 -12.38 -17.41
C ARG A 127 -15.97 -11.68 -16.68
N GLU A 128 -15.76 -11.43 -15.40
CA GLU A 128 -16.66 -10.69 -14.51
C GLU A 128 -16.91 -9.24 -14.92
N LEU A 129 -16.03 -8.64 -15.75
CA LEU A 129 -16.21 -7.29 -16.29
C LEU A 129 -16.85 -7.27 -17.69
N ARG A 130 -17.09 -8.43 -18.31
CA ARG A 130 -17.71 -8.49 -19.65
C ARG A 130 -19.14 -7.96 -19.60
N GLY A 131 -19.46 -7.01 -20.48
CA GLY A 131 -20.80 -6.43 -20.58
C GLY A 131 -21.14 -5.38 -19.53
N ILE A 132 -20.17 -4.95 -18.71
CA ILE A 132 -20.36 -3.81 -17.81
C ILE A 132 -20.33 -2.51 -18.62
N ASN A 133 -21.46 -1.80 -18.65
CA ASN A 133 -21.54 -0.43 -19.17
C ASN A 133 -21.10 0.56 -18.07
N THR A 134 -19.81 0.87 -18.02
CA THR A 134 -19.24 1.81 -17.02
C THR A 134 -19.79 3.24 -17.15
N THR A 135 -20.41 3.59 -18.28
CA THR A 135 -21.02 4.89 -18.57
C THR A 135 -22.34 5.16 -17.84
N GLN A 136 -23.03 4.14 -17.32
CA GLN A 136 -24.42 4.28 -16.84
C GLN A 136 -24.58 4.68 -15.36
N CYS A 137 -23.53 4.62 -14.54
CA CYS A 137 -23.66 4.89 -13.10
C CYS A 137 -22.86 6.14 -12.73
N ARG A 138 -23.34 7.31 -13.15
CA ARG A 138 -22.84 8.58 -12.61
C ARG A 138 -23.67 8.96 -11.40
N PHE A 139 -23.01 9.27 -10.30
CA PHE A 139 -23.69 9.80 -9.13
C PHE A 139 -24.34 11.15 -9.48
N GLY A 140 -25.49 11.43 -8.85
CA GLY A 140 -26.11 12.75 -8.93
C GLY A 140 -25.23 13.83 -8.32
N PRO A 141 -25.46 15.12 -8.65
CA PRO A 141 -24.64 16.23 -8.16
C PRO A 141 -24.55 16.28 -6.63
N GLU A 142 -25.65 16.01 -5.93
CA GLU A 142 -25.72 15.98 -4.46
C GLU A 142 -24.76 14.96 -3.83
N VAL A 143 -24.63 13.78 -4.45
CA VAL A 143 -23.72 12.74 -3.98
C VAL A 143 -22.27 13.13 -4.28
N LEU A 144 -22.00 13.74 -5.43
CA LEU A 144 -20.65 14.21 -5.76
C LEU A 144 -20.18 15.29 -4.78
N GLU A 145 -21.05 16.24 -4.42
CA GLU A 145 -20.76 17.25 -3.39
C GLU A 145 -20.45 16.60 -2.03
N LEU A 146 -21.21 15.57 -1.66
CA LEU A 146 -20.95 14.83 -0.42
C LEU A 146 -19.59 14.12 -0.47
N LEU A 147 -19.28 13.43 -1.57
CA LEU A 147 -17.98 12.75 -1.73
C LEU A 147 -16.81 13.74 -1.70
N ASP A 148 -16.97 14.93 -2.29
CA ASP A 148 -15.98 16.00 -2.22
C ASP A 148 -15.77 16.51 -0.79
N SER A 149 -16.83 16.64 0.00
CA SER A 149 -16.72 17.04 1.40
C SER A 149 -15.88 16.04 2.23
N VAL A 150 -16.06 14.74 1.98
CA VAL A 150 -15.28 13.66 2.61
C VAL A 150 -13.82 13.69 2.17
N ARG A 151 -13.57 13.94 0.88
CA ARG A 151 -12.21 14.05 0.33
C ARG A 151 -11.42 15.18 0.99
N VAL A 152 -12.05 16.34 1.21
CA VAL A 152 -11.40 17.47 1.92
C VAL A 152 -11.09 17.10 3.37
N ALA A 153 -12.03 16.47 4.07
CA ALA A 153 -11.85 16.06 5.46
C ALA A 153 -10.73 15.03 5.64
N THR A 154 -10.67 14.03 4.77
CA THR A 154 -9.61 13.00 4.78
C THR A 154 -8.23 13.63 4.56
N MET A 155 -8.06 14.52 3.58
CA MET A 155 -6.80 15.24 3.33
C MET A 155 -6.37 16.11 4.52
N ALA A 156 -7.29 16.85 5.13
CA ALA A 156 -7.00 17.69 6.29
C ALA A 156 -6.55 16.86 7.52
N SER A 157 -7.14 15.68 7.70
CA SER A 157 -6.81 14.78 8.81
C SER A 157 -5.44 14.10 8.66
N SER A 158 -5.03 13.80 7.43
CA SER A 158 -3.74 13.16 7.13
C SER A 158 -2.57 14.14 7.31
N SER A 159 -2.72 15.41 6.90
CA SER A 159 -1.70 16.44 7.11
C SER A 159 -1.42 16.73 8.58
N LYS A 160 -2.46 16.77 9.44
CA LYS A 160 -2.27 17.00 10.89
C LYS A 160 -1.56 15.83 11.59
N ARG A 161 -1.79 14.59 11.13
CA ARG A 161 -1.25 13.37 11.76
C ARG A 161 0.16 13.00 11.28
N ASN A 162 0.50 13.29 10.02
CA ASN A 162 1.85 13.08 9.51
C ASN A 162 2.88 13.99 10.20
N VAL A 163 2.50 15.22 10.58
CA VAL A 163 3.36 16.13 11.37
C VAL A 163 3.61 15.57 12.77
N ALA A 164 2.58 15.02 13.43
CA ALA A 164 2.71 14.45 14.76
C ALA A 164 3.62 13.20 14.79
N ARG A 165 3.48 12.29 13.82
CA ARG A 165 4.30 11.07 13.76
C ARG A 165 5.76 11.33 13.39
N ILE A 166 6.05 12.27 12.50
CA ILE A 166 7.45 12.66 12.20
C ILE A 166 8.10 13.28 13.44
N ALA A 167 7.36 14.02 14.26
CA ALA A 167 7.87 14.57 15.51
C ALA A 167 8.15 13.47 16.56
N GLU A 168 7.27 12.47 16.68
CA GLU A 168 7.47 11.33 17.60
C GLU A 168 8.64 10.42 17.18
N SER A 169 8.80 10.12 15.88
CA SER A 169 9.92 9.30 15.41
C SER A 169 11.28 9.98 15.63
N ARG A 170 11.36 11.32 15.45
CA ARG A 170 12.58 12.09 15.77
C ARG A 170 12.89 12.09 17.26
N GLN A 171 11.87 12.20 18.12
CA GLN A 171 12.05 12.11 19.57
C GLN A 171 12.57 10.74 20.04
N LEU A 172 12.28 9.65 19.34
CA LEU A 172 12.81 8.33 19.66
C LEU A 172 14.26 8.12 19.17
N GLU A 173 14.65 8.77 18.08
CA GLU A 173 16.04 8.75 17.60
C GLU A 173 16.98 9.51 18.56
N ASP A 174 16.52 10.62 19.14
CA ASP A 174 17.29 11.42 20.10
C ASP A 174 17.53 10.72 21.46
N ILE A 175 16.80 9.65 21.78
CA ILE A 175 16.93 8.91 23.06
C ILE A 175 18.01 7.82 23.00
N LEU A 176 18.51 7.45 21.80
CA LEU A 176 19.42 6.31 21.63
C LEU A 176 20.92 6.70 21.57
N GLU A 177 21.29 7.96 21.79
CA GLU A 177 22.69 8.43 21.68
C GLU A 177 23.41 8.78 23.01
N GLU A 178 22.89 8.43 24.19
CA GLU A 178 23.53 8.83 25.48
C GLU A 178 24.22 7.72 26.32
N ASP A 179 24.25 6.44 25.92
CA ASP A 179 24.87 5.37 26.75
C ASP A 179 26.09 4.69 26.10
N ALA A 180 27.10 5.48 25.70
CA ALA A 180 28.38 4.93 25.29
C ALA A 180 29.57 5.82 25.68
N GLU A 181 29.86 5.96 26.98
CA GLU A 181 31.22 6.29 27.44
C GLU A 181 31.43 6.05 28.96
N MET A 182 32.33 5.11 29.28
CA MET A 182 33.15 4.90 30.51
C MET A 182 33.24 3.40 30.82
N ASN A 183 34.38 2.76 31.11
CA ASN A 183 35.79 3.13 31.19
C ASN A 183 36.59 1.81 31.27
N ASP A 184 37.82 1.79 30.76
CA ASP A 184 38.71 0.63 30.68
C ASP A 184 39.33 0.19 32.02
N SER A 185 39.77 -1.08 32.04
CA SER A 185 40.91 -1.66 32.80
C SER A 185 40.72 -2.06 34.28
N GLU A 186 40.72 -3.37 34.56
CA GLU A 186 41.86 -4.06 35.22
C GLU A 186 41.71 -5.60 35.21
N THR A 187 42.87 -6.25 35.10
CA THR A 187 43.19 -7.67 34.93
C THR A 187 42.81 -8.61 36.07
N LEU A 188 42.45 -9.87 35.76
CA LEU A 188 43.05 -11.03 36.45
C LEU A 188 42.96 -12.34 35.65
N THR A 189 44.15 -12.92 35.43
CA THR A 189 44.48 -14.23 34.88
C THR A 189 44.03 -15.42 35.75
N GLU A 190 44.12 -16.62 35.16
CA GLU A 190 43.89 -18.01 35.66
C GLU A 190 42.45 -18.49 35.45
N VAL A 191 42.17 -19.48 34.59
CA VAL A 191 42.73 -20.84 34.58
C VAL A 191 42.77 -21.38 33.15
N LEU A 192 43.94 -21.81 32.65
CA LEU A 192 44.18 -23.05 31.90
C LEU A 192 45.68 -23.20 31.56
N ARG A 193 46.36 -23.98 32.43
CA ARG A 193 47.72 -24.58 32.33
C ARG A 193 48.95 -23.71 32.47
#